data_AF-I1S645-F1
#
_entry.id   AF-I1S645-F1
#
_cell.length_a   1.000
_cell.length_b   1.000
_cell.length_c   1.000
_cell.angle_alpha   90.00
_cell.angle_beta   90.00
_cell.angle_gamma   90.00
#
_symmetry.space_group_name_H-M   'P 1'
#
loop_
_entity.id
_entity.type
_entity.pdbx_description
1 polymer ?
#
loop_
_entity_poly.entity_id
_entity_poly.type
_entity_poly.pdbx_seq_one_letter_code
_entity_poly.pdbx_strand_id
1 'polypeptide(L)'
;MALFSPRAEYGHVGLLLEPSKTPSEAGSVSSLMYFKGIREISYGMTLVALQWQANESAVTTFSAILSIVRIGDGLVVWLNGGDELRYKAAGHWITGLGFAGWVIWRWSF
;
A
#
# COMPACT_ATOMS: atom_id res chain seq x y z
N MET A 1 -8.71 1.35 7.90
CA MET A 1 -8.45 2.64 7.23
C MET A 1 -7.62 3.48 8.18
N ALA A 2 -6.37 3.72 7.80
CA ALA A 2 -5.35 4.38 8.61
C ALA A 2 -5.80 5.72 9.23
N LEU A 3 -6.68 6.46 8.55
CA LEU A 3 -7.24 7.73 9.05
C LEU A 3 -8.04 7.60 10.35
N PHE A 4 -8.81 6.52 10.51
CA PHE A 4 -9.71 6.33 11.65
C PHE A 4 -9.13 5.41 12.71
N SER A 5 -8.20 4.53 12.33
CA SER A 5 -7.53 3.61 13.25
C SER A 5 -6.10 3.32 12.78
N PRO A 6 -5.17 4.28 12.96
CA PRO A 6 -3.80 4.15 12.47
C PRO A 6 -3.01 3.07 13.22
N ARG A 7 -3.31 2.82 14.50
CA ARG A 7 -2.66 1.74 15.27
C ARG A 7 -3.00 0.37 14.71
N ALA A 8 -4.27 0.13 14.38
CA ALA A 8 -4.70 -1.12 13.77
C ALA A 8 -4.10 -1.31 12.36
N GLU A 9 -3.77 -0.23 11.68
CA GLU A 9 -3.20 -0.26 10.33
C GLU A 9 -1.80 -0.92 10.30
N TYR A 10 -1.01 -0.81 11.38
CA TYR A 10 0.29 -1.51 11.49
C TYR A 10 0.14 -3.01 11.29
N GLY A 11 -0.79 -3.62 12.02
CA GLY A 11 -1.11 -5.03 11.87
C GLY A 11 -1.62 -5.35 10.46
N HIS A 12 -2.47 -4.52 9.87
CA HIS A 12 -3.00 -4.76 8.52
C HIS A 12 -1.92 -4.66 7.43
N VAL A 13 -1.06 -3.65 7.49
CA VAL A 13 0.05 -3.43 6.55
C VAL A 13 1.13 -4.49 6.73
N GLY A 14 1.36 -4.94 7.97
CA GLY A 14 2.41 -5.90 8.31
C GLY A 14 3.67 -5.25 8.87
N LEU A 15 3.52 -4.11 9.55
CA LEU A 15 4.62 -3.42 10.21
C LEU A 15 4.45 -3.50 11.73
N LEU A 16 5.57 -3.53 12.44
CA LEU A 16 5.60 -3.38 13.89
C LEU A 16 5.36 -1.92 14.26
N LEU A 17 4.78 -1.68 15.44
CA LEU A 17 4.64 -0.32 15.98
C LEU A 17 6.01 0.32 16.18
N GLU A 18 6.05 1.65 16.04
CA GLU A 18 7.29 2.39 16.31
C GLU A 18 7.68 2.24 17.79
N PRO A 19 8.97 2.23 18.12
CA PRO A 19 9.41 2.36 19.50
C PRO A 19 8.75 3.55 20.18
N SER A 20 8.24 3.35 21.39
CA SER A 20 7.68 4.42 22.20
C SER A 20 8.79 5.33 22.74
N LYS A 21 8.49 6.62 22.93
CA LYS A 21 9.42 7.56 23.56
C LYS A 21 9.60 7.28 25.06
N THR A 22 8.67 6.54 25.65
CA THR A 22 8.66 6.16 27.06
C THR A 22 8.68 4.63 27.18
N PRO A 23 9.54 4.04 28.03
CA PRO A 23 9.70 2.58 28.13
C PRO A 23 8.44 1.79 28.52
N SER A 24 7.41 2.46 29.05
CA SER A 24 6.19 1.84 29.56
C SER A 24 5.10 1.62 28.49
N GLU A 25 5.24 2.17 27.28
CA GLU A 25 4.22 2.03 26.24
C GLU A 25 4.58 0.95 25.23
N ALA A 26 3.59 0.15 24.82
CA ALA A 26 3.69 -0.94 23.85
C ALA A 26 3.90 -0.47 22.38
N GLY A 27 4.65 0.61 22.17
CA GLY A 27 4.90 1.24 20.88
C GLY A 27 3.94 2.38 20.54
N SER A 28 4.40 3.26 19.66
CA SER A 28 3.73 4.51 19.26
C SER A 28 3.30 4.49 17.79
N VAL A 29 2.31 5.32 17.46
CA VAL A 29 1.82 5.49 16.08
C VAL A 29 2.60 6.61 15.40
N SER A 30 3.24 6.29 14.28
CA SER A 30 3.89 7.28 13.42
C SER A 30 2.84 8.13 12.69
N SER A 31 3.07 9.45 12.62
CA SER A 31 2.29 10.34 11.76
C SER A 31 2.32 9.91 10.29
N LEU A 32 3.35 9.17 9.87
CA LEU A 32 3.45 8.58 8.52
C LEU A 32 2.28 7.65 8.20
N MET A 33 1.65 7.03 9.20
CA MET A 33 0.51 6.14 8.98
C MET A 33 -0.72 6.91 8.46
N TYR A 34 -0.94 8.14 8.94
CA TYR A 34 -1.98 9.02 8.42
C TYR A 34 -1.67 9.46 6.98
N PHE A 35 -0.42 9.84 6.70
CA PHE A 35 0.01 10.21 5.35
C PHE A 35 -0.14 9.05 4.36
N LYS A 36 0.15 7.82 4.78
CA LYS A 36 -0.12 6.60 3.99
C LYS A 36 -1.60 6.49 3.64
N GLY A 37 -2.49 6.59 4.63
CA GLY A 37 -3.93 6.47 4.41
C GLY A 37 -4.46 7.51 3.41
N ILE A 38 -4.04 8.78 3.56
CA ILE A 38 -4.39 9.84 2.62
C ILE A 38 -3.91 9.50 1.21
N ARG A 39 -2.66 9.07 1.08
CA ARG A 39 -2.04 8.72 -0.20
C ARG A 39 -2.75 7.56 -0.90
N GLU A 40 -3.09 6.49 -0.18
CA GLU A 40 -3.80 5.34 -0.74
C GLU A 40 -5.21 5.72 -1.23
N ILE A 41 -5.93 6.55 -0.47
CA ILE A 41 -7.23 7.08 -0.89
C ILE A 41 -7.05 7.95 -2.14
N SER A 42 -6.04 8.82 -2.18
CA SER A 42 -5.73 9.63 -3.37
C SER A 42 -5.47 8.77 -4.60
N TYR A 43 -4.73 7.67 -4.48
CA TYR A 43 -4.48 6.75 -5.59
C TYR A 43 -5.76 6.11 -6.13
N GLY A 44 -6.64 5.64 -5.25
CA GLY A 44 -7.96 5.11 -5.65
C GLY A 44 -8.81 6.17 -6.35
N MET A 45 -8.86 7.39 -5.80
CA MET A 45 -9.59 8.50 -6.41
C MET A 45 -9.03 8.87 -7.78
N THR A 46 -7.71 8.86 -7.96
CA THR A 46 -7.07 9.11 -9.27
C THR A 46 -7.53 8.08 -10.30
N LEU A 47 -7.52 6.79 -9.97
CA LEU A 47 -8.01 5.75 -10.90
C LEU A 47 -9.46 5.97 -11.30
N VAL A 48 -10.34 6.23 -10.33
CA VAL A 48 -11.77 6.50 -10.58
C VAL A 48 -11.96 7.72 -11.48
N ALA A 49 -11.24 8.81 -11.20
CA ALA A 49 -11.34 10.04 -11.98
C ALA A 49 -10.85 9.86 -13.42
N LEU A 50 -9.73 9.17 -13.63
CA LEU A 50 -9.20 8.89 -14.97
C LEU A 50 -10.13 7.96 -15.76
N GLN A 51 -10.71 6.95 -15.09
CA GLN A 51 -11.69 6.06 -15.70
C GLN A 51 -12.97 6.81 -16.08
N TRP A 52 -13.47 7.71 -15.24
CA TRP A 52 -14.62 8.56 -15.56
C TRP A 52 -14.34 9.42 -16.80
N GLN A 53 -13.13 9.98 -16.91
CA GLN A 53 -12.72 10.74 -18.10
C GLN A 53 -12.53 9.89 -19.37
N ALA A 54 -12.79 8.58 -19.31
CA ALA A 54 -12.51 7.61 -20.36
C ALA A 54 -11.04 7.66 -20.84
N ASN A 55 -10.11 8.07 -19.98
CA ASN A 55 -8.69 8.14 -20.30
C ASN A 55 -8.00 6.81 -19.98
N GLU A 56 -8.26 5.85 -20.86
CA GLU A 56 -7.83 4.47 -20.72
C GLU A 56 -6.31 4.29 -20.67
N SER A 57 -5.57 5.13 -21.41
CA SER A 57 -4.10 5.12 -21.40
C SER A 57 -3.55 5.58 -20.04
N ALA A 58 -4.15 6.63 -19.46
CA ALA A 58 -3.75 7.12 -18.14
C ALA A 58 -4.09 6.12 -17.03
N VAL A 59 -5.25 5.45 -17.10
CA VAL A 59 -5.61 4.36 -16.16
C VAL A 59 -4.55 3.25 -16.22
N THR A 60 -4.20 2.79 -17.43
CA THR A 60 -3.20 1.74 -17.63
C THR A 60 -1.84 2.14 -17.08
N THR A 61 -1.39 3.36 -17.40
CA THR A 61 -0.11 3.91 -16.93
C THR A 61 -0.08 4.01 -15.41
N PHE A 62 -1.15 4.51 -14.80
CA PHE A 62 -1.22 4.66 -13.36
C PHE A 62 -1.32 3.30 -12.65
N SER A 63 -2.04 2.33 -13.22
CA SER A 63 -2.02 0.93 -12.72
C SER A 63 -0.61 0.31 -12.78
N ALA A 64 0.17 0.60 -13.83
CA ALA A 64 1.55 0.13 -13.92
C ALA A 64 2.43 0.72 -12.80
N ILE A 65 2.28 2.02 -12.53
CA ILE A 65 2.95 2.69 -11.42
C ILE A 65 2.52 2.08 -10.08
N LEU A 66 1.21 1.86 -9.88
CA LEU A 66 0.69 1.23 -8.65
C LEU A 66 1.22 -0.19 -8.46
N SER A 67 1.41 -0.96 -9.53
CA SER A 67 2.07 -2.27 -9.43
C SER A 67 3.45 -2.16 -8.78
N ILE A 68 4.29 -1.22 -9.25
CA ILE A 68 5.63 -0.98 -8.71
C ILE A 68 5.54 -0.55 -7.24
N VAL A 69 4.63 0.38 -6.92
CA VAL A 69 4.41 0.84 -5.54
C VAL A 69 4.06 -0.34 -4.62
N ARG A 70 3.11 -1.20 -5.01
CA ARG A 70 2.69 -2.35 -4.20
C ARG A 70 3.79 -3.40 -4.05
N ILE A 71 4.63 -3.59 -5.08
CA ILE A 71 5.80 -4.46 -4.97
C ILE A 71 6.80 -3.89 -3.94
N GLY A 72 7.05 -2.58 -4.01
CA GLY A 72 7.88 -1.85 -3.06
C GLY A 72 7.35 -1.90 -1.62
N ASP A 73 6.04 -1.70 -1.42
CA ASP A 73 5.38 -1.82 -0.12
C ASP A 73 5.61 -3.21 0.49
N GLY A 74 5.45 -4.26 -0.32
CA GLY A 74 5.72 -5.62 0.11
C GLY A 74 7.18 -5.84 0.50
N LEU A 75 8.14 -5.24 -0.22
CA LEU A 75 9.55 -5.29 0.15
C LEU A 75 9.81 -4.59 1.49
N VAL A 76 9.22 -3.42 1.73
CA VAL A 76 9.34 -2.71 3.02
C VAL A 76 8.77 -3.58 4.16
N VAL A 77 7.61 -4.20 3.96
CA VAL A 77 7.00 -5.10 4.95
C VAL A 77 7.84 -6.34 5.19
N TRP A 78 8.42 -6.92 4.14
CA TRP A 78 9.30 -8.08 4.27
C TRP A 78 10.53 -7.77 5.14
N LEU A 79 11.12 -6.59 4.98
CA LEU A 79 12.32 -6.16 5.71
C LEU A 79 12.02 -5.68 7.14
N ASN A 80 10.85 -5.10 7.39
CA ASN A 80 10.55 -4.39 8.65
C ASN A 80 9.40 -5.01 9.46
N GLY A 81 8.71 -6.02 8.94
CA GLY A 81 7.59 -6.68 9.65
C GLY A 81 8.02 -7.65 10.76
N GLY A 82 9.32 -7.91 10.91
CA GLY A 82 9.83 -8.94 11.82
C GLY A 82 9.32 -10.35 11.46
N ASP A 83 9.59 -11.33 12.31
CA ASP A 83 9.19 -12.72 12.06
C ASP A 83 7.65 -12.90 12.07
N GLU A 84 6.95 -12.09 12.85
CA GLU A 84 5.51 -12.21 13.04
C GLU A 84 4.68 -11.63 11.89
N LEU A 85 5.11 -10.54 11.25
CA LEU A 85 4.28 -9.83 10.26
C LEU A 85 4.84 -9.84 8.84
N ARG A 86 6.10 -10.26 8.61
CA ARG A 86 6.71 -10.29 7.26
C ARG A 86 5.88 -11.06 6.23
N TYR A 87 5.12 -12.08 6.66
CA TYR A 87 4.28 -12.88 5.76
C TYR A 87 3.21 -12.03 5.04
N LYS A 88 2.82 -10.89 5.62
CA LYS A 88 1.86 -9.96 5.02
C LYS A 88 2.41 -9.26 3.77
N ALA A 89 3.73 -9.28 3.54
CA ALA A 89 4.34 -8.85 2.28
C ALA A 89 3.71 -9.54 1.06
N ALA A 90 3.31 -10.81 1.21
CA ALA A 90 2.66 -11.57 0.14
C ALA A 90 1.37 -10.90 -0.36
N GLY A 91 0.57 -10.31 0.54
CA GLY A 91 -0.65 -9.59 0.15
C GLY A 91 -0.35 -8.37 -0.72
N HIS A 92 0.72 -7.64 -0.39
CA HIS A 92 1.19 -6.51 -1.21
C HIS A 92 1.63 -6.98 -2.59
N TRP A 93 2.45 -8.03 -2.66
CA TRP A 93 2.93 -8.58 -3.93
C TRP A 93 1.82 -9.17 -4.79
N ILE A 94 0.85 -9.89 -4.21
CA ILE A 94 -0.32 -10.39 -4.96
C ILE A 94 -1.05 -9.24 -5.63
N THR A 95 -1.33 -8.15 -4.90
CA THR A 95 -1.99 -6.98 -5.51
C THR A 95 -1.11 -6.27 -6.56
N GLY A 96 0.20 -6.18 -6.32
CA GLY A 96 1.15 -5.60 -7.29
C GLY A 96 1.23 -6.42 -8.57
N LEU A 97 1.33 -7.73 -8.47
CA LEU A 97 1.32 -8.67 -9.60
C LEU A 97 -0.04 -8.67 -10.31
N GLY A 98 -1.14 -8.51 -9.57
CA GLY A 98 -2.47 -8.32 -10.16
C GLY A 98 -2.54 -7.09 -11.06
N PHE A 99 -2.04 -5.94 -10.59
CA PHE A 99 -1.93 -4.74 -11.43
C PHE A 99 -0.99 -4.94 -12.63
N ALA A 100 0.17 -5.59 -12.44
CA ALA A 100 1.09 -5.87 -13.55
C ALA A 100 0.44 -6.75 -14.62
N GLY A 101 -0.21 -7.84 -14.20
CA GLY A 101 -0.91 -8.76 -15.09
C GLY A 101 -2.04 -8.06 -15.86
N TRP A 102 -2.79 -7.19 -15.19
CA TRP A 102 -3.81 -6.35 -15.84
C TRP A 102 -3.21 -5.43 -16.91
N VAL A 103 -2.11 -4.75 -16.61
CA VAL A 103 -1.42 -3.87 -17.55
C VAL A 103 -0.88 -4.64 -18.77
N ILE A 104 -0.23 -5.79 -18.53
CA ILE A 104 0.30 -6.64 -19.60
C ILE A 104 -0.84 -7.14 -20.51
N TRP A 105 -1.95 -7.55 -19.91
CA TRP A 105 -3.15 -7.96 -20.66
C TRP A 105 -3.66 -6.81 -21.53
N ARG A 106 -3.76 -5.59 -20.99
CA ARG A 106 -4.21 -4.40 -21.75
C ARG A 106 -3.26 -3.98 -22.88
N TRP A 107 -1.97 -4.25 -22.77
CA TRP A 107 -1.00 -3.98 -23.85
C TRP A 107 -0.95 -5.06 -24.93
N SER A 108 -1.56 -6.22 -24.68
CA SER A 108 -1.61 -7.32 -25.63
C SER A 108 -2.73 -7.19 -26.67
N PHE A 109 -3.52 -6.10 -26.63
CA PHE A 109 -4.61 -5.75 -27.54
C PHE A 109 -4.41 -4.31 -28.03
#